data_AF-B6X9Y0-F1
#
_entry.id   AF-B6X9Y0-F1
#
_cell.length_a   1.000
_cell.length_b   1.000
_cell.length_c   1.000
_cell.angle_alpha   90.00
_cell.angle_beta   90.00
_cell.angle_gamma   90.00
#
_symmetry.space_group_name_H-M   'P 1'
#
loop_
_entity.id
_entity.type
_entity.pdbx_description
1 polymer ?
#
loop_
_entity_poly.entity_id
_entity_poly.type
_entity_poly.pdbx_seq_one_letter_code
_entity_poly.pdbx_strand_id
1 'polypeptide(L)'
;MNSSVGQLGSPIFRPVGGLFVSLVFHGILAMIFIGWFTSNLPKTGVLPPAISLQLGLYQLEQQNEPEVNNAPKQQMATREEVEPEVVEKIEKLPQTPLVDNGTLTRVTEKKRPPKKKPVQEKKMVEEAPASTQESEVTSVPTSGSASNSSANFSSSAAAPVSGHHGWESEVHQRLAKAKRYPRAALRFRSTGVSQVKIIVDNQGQLVSASLVNSSGTKILDKEALATIQRAAPFPMPPESLLANGKVELIAPIVFDTTSI
;
A
#
# COMPACT_ATOMS: atom_id res chain seq x y z
N MET A 1 90.92 5.27 21.31
CA MET A 1 89.53 5.01 21.76
C MET A 1 88.70 6.16 21.24
N ASN A 2 88.04 5.99 20.10
CA ASN A 2 87.33 7.09 19.44
C ASN A 2 85.93 6.58 19.08
N SER A 3 84.93 7.11 19.79
CA SER A 3 83.53 6.75 19.67
C SER A 3 82.86 7.47 18.50
N SER A 4 81.91 6.78 17.87
CA SER A 4 81.10 7.27 16.76
C SER A 4 80.28 8.52 17.11
N VAL A 5 80.09 9.40 16.12
CA VAL A 5 78.78 10.02 15.87
C VAL A 5 78.51 9.93 14.37
N GLY A 6 77.49 9.18 13.97
CA GLY A 6 77.02 9.13 12.59
C GLY A 6 75.99 10.23 12.32
N GLN A 7 76.09 10.90 11.18
CA GLN A 7 75.09 11.86 10.71
C GLN A 7 74.33 11.23 9.54
N LEU A 8 73.12 10.71 9.81
CA LEU A 8 72.22 10.26 8.75
C LEU A 8 71.49 11.47 8.17
N GLY A 9 71.62 11.67 6.85
CA GLY A 9 70.77 12.60 6.12
C GLY A 9 69.35 12.05 6.01
N SER A 10 68.34 12.85 6.41
CA SER A 10 66.94 12.51 6.23
C SER A 10 66.49 12.80 4.78
N PRO A 11 65.86 11.85 4.06
CA PRO A 11 65.31 12.14 2.74
C PRO A 11 64.06 13.01 2.88
N ILE A 12 64.08 14.21 2.29
CA ILE A 12 62.94 15.13 2.24
C ILE A 12 61.91 14.57 1.24
N PHE A 13 60.99 13.73 1.74
CA PHE A 13 59.83 13.28 0.98
C PHE A 13 58.87 14.46 0.75
N ARG A 14 58.88 15.00 -0.48
CA ARG A 14 57.96 16.07 -0.91
C ARG A 14 56.58 15.46 -1.18
N PRO A 15 55.49 15.91 -0.52
CA PRO A 15 54.18 15.23 -0.57
C PRO A 15 53.37 15.42 -1.88
N VAL A 16 54.05 15.79 -2.98
CA VAL A 16 53.41 16.14 -4.26
C VAL A 16 52.67 14.94 -4.87
N GLY A 17 53.21 13.73 -4.76
CA GLY A 17 52.59 12.51 -5.31
C GLY A 17 51.22 12.18 -4.71
N GLY A 18 51.01 12.47 -3.41
CA GLY A 18 49.74 12.19 -2.73
C GLY A 18 48.57 13.06 -3.24
N LEU A 19 48.86 14.30 -3.66
CA LEU A 19 47.87 15.21 -4.21
C LEU A 19 47.34 14.67 -5.56
N PHE A 20 48.24 14.23 -6.46
CA PHE A 20 47.86 13.64 -7.74
C PHE A 20 47.01 12.37 -7.57
N VAL A 21 47.38 11.47 -6.66
CA VAL A 21 46.58 10.26 -6.38
C VAL A 21 45.20 10.61 -5.84
N SER A 22 45.11 11.57 -4.92
CA SER A 22 43.83 12.05 -4.39
C SER A 22 42.95 12.67 -5.48
N LEU A 23 43.53 13.50 -6.37
CA LEU A 23 42.80 14.15 -7.45
C LEU A 23 42.23 13.15 -8.46
N VAL A 24 43.00 12.11 -8.82
CA VAL A 24 42.53 11.02 -9.69
C VAL A 24 41.41 10.23 -9.02
N PHE A 25 41.54 9.88 -7.74
CA PHE A 25 40.50 9.16 -6.99
C PHE A 25 39.18 9.94 -6.93
N HIS A 26 39.23 11.24 -6.62
CA HIS A 26 38.04 12.10 -6.62
C HIS A 26 37.45 12.30 -8.02
N GLY A 27 38.28 12.37 -9.08
CA GLY A 27 37.81 12.43 -10.46
C GLY A 27 37.04 11.18 -10.89
N ILE A 28 37.49 9.99 -10.49
CA ILE A 28 36.78 8.72 -10.72
C ILE A 28 35.45 8.69 -9.97
N LEU A 29 35.43 9.08 -8.69
CA LEU A 29 34.21 9.20 -7.89
C LEU A 29 33.20 10.18 -8.50
N ALA A 30 33.66 11.33 -8.98
CA ALA A 30 32.82 12.31 -9.68
C ALA A 30 32.22 11.73 -10.97
N MET A 31 33.02 11.06 -11.81
CA MET A 31 32.53 10.39 -13.02
C MET A 31 31.44 9.35 -12.72
N ILE A 32 31.64 8.52 -11.69
CA ILE A 32 30.64 7.54 -11.25
C ILE A 32 29.37 8.23 -10.75
N PHE A 33 29.50 9.30 -9.95
CA PHE A 33 28.36 10.05 -9.41
C PHE A 33 27.56 10.77 -10.50
N ILE A 34 28.24 11.42 -11.47
CA ILE A 34 27.58 12.05 -12.63
C ILE A 34 26.88 10.99 -13.50
N GLY A 35 27.52 9.85 -13.76
CA GLY A 35 26.91 8.74 -14.50
C GLY A 35 25.64 8.24 -13.83
N TRP A 36 25.70 7.99 -12.51
CA TRP A 36 24.52 7.58 -11.73
C TRP A 36 23.43 8.67 -11.72
N PHE A 37 23.78 9.92 -11.45
CA PHE A 37 22.81 11.02 -11.38
C PHE A 37 22.09 11.24 -12.72
N THR A 38 22.82 11.27 -13.83
CA THR A 38 22.25 11.45 -15.17
C THR A 38 21.40 10.26 -15.62
N SER A 39 21.70 9.03 -15.17
CA SER A 39 20.84 7.85 -15.39
C SER A 39 19.51 7.87 -14.63
N ASN A 40 19.43 8.62 -13.51
CA ASN A 40 18.22 8.69 -12.67
C ASN A 40 17.30 9.88 -13.01
N LEU A 41 17.65 10.74 -13.97
CA LEU A 41 16.74 11.81 -14.41
C LEU A 41 15.54 11.21 -15.15
N PRO A 42 14.29 11.43 -14.68
CA PRO A 42 13.11 10.92 -15.37
C PRO A 42 12.97 11.62 -16.73
N LYS A 43 13.04 10.83 -17.81
CA LYS A 43 12.81 11.31 -19.19
C LYS A 43 11.32 11.50 -19.47
N THR A 44 10.65 12.28 -18.63
CA THR A 44 9.22 12.59 -18.72
C THR A 44 9.04 14.02 -19.20
N GLY A 45 9.22 14.24 -20.51
CA GLY A 45 8.81 15.47 -21.21
C GLY A 45 7.29 15.57 -21.35
N VAL A 46 6.55 15.26 -20.29
CA VAL A 46 5.10 15.40 -20.23
C VAL A 46 4.84 16.72 -19.52
N LEU A 47 4.46 17.74 -20.29
CA LEU A 47 3.89 18.96 -19.71
C LEU A 47 2.69 18.54 -18.86
N PRO A 48 2.51 19.06 -17.62
CA PRO A 48 1.27 18.84 -16.90
C PRO A 48 0.12 19.31 -17.78
N PRO A 49 -1.02 18.58 -17.84
CA PRO A 49 -2.17 19.05 -18.61
C PRO A 49 -2.54 20.43 -18.11
N ALA A 50 -2.49 21.42 -19.00
CA ALA A 50 -2.82 22.79 -18.65
C ALA A 50 -4.29 22.82 -18.22
N ILE A 51 -4.52 22.95 -16.91
CA ILE A 51 -5.87 23.09 -16.36
C ILE A 51 -6.36 24.46 -16.78
N SER A 52 -7.07 24.51 -17.91
CA SER A 52 -7.87 25.65 -18.28
C SER A 52 -8.98 25.80 -17.24
N LEU A 53 -8.74 26.66 -16.26
CA LEU A 53 -9.76 27.14 -15.34
C LEU A 53 -10.77 27.96 -16.15
N GLN A 54 -11.71 27.27 -16.78
CA GLN A 54 -12.92 27.89 -17.30
C GLN A 54 -13.71 28.38 -16.10
N LEU A 55 -13.41 29.61 -15.69
CA LEU A 55 -14.08 30.28 -14.59
C LEU A 55 -15.55 30.42 -14.99
N GLY A 56 -16.39 29.55 -14.45
CA GLY A 56 -17.83 29.56 -14.68
C GLY A 56 -18.39 30.90 -14.22
N LEU A 57 -18.59 31.81 -15.17
CA LEU A 57 -19.36 33.02 -14.96
C LEU A 57 -20.72 32.59 -14.41
N TYR A 58 -21.06 33.17 -13.26
CA TYR A 58 -22.28 32.89 -12.50
C TYR A 58 -23.52 32.90 -13.40
N GLN A 59 -23.95 31.71 -13.82
CA GLN A 59 -25.30 31.48 -14.30
C GLN A 59 -26.20 31.65 -13.08
N LEU A 60 -26.67 32.88 -12.86
CA LEU A 60 -27.72 33.22 -11.91
C LEU A 60 -29.03 32.62 -12.42
N GLU A 61 -29.14 31.29 -12.34
CA GLU A 61 -30.32 30.51 -12.69
C GLU A 61 -31.40 30.70 -11.62
N GLN A 62 -31.96 31.91 -11.61
CA GLN A 62 -33.34 32.28 -11.27
C GLN A 62 -34.15 31.21 -10.52
N GLN A 63 -33.79 30.95 -9.26
CA GLN A 63 -34.55 30.06 -8.40
C GLN A 63 -35.68 30.86 -7.73
N ASN A 64 -36.91 30.67 -8.21
CA ASN A 64 -38.12 31.23 -7.58
C ASN A 64 -38.16 30.87 -6.08
N GLU A 65 -38.24 31.89 -5.21
CA GLU A 65 -38.61 31.69 -3.82
C GLU A 65 -40.12 31.38 -3.71
N PRO A 66 -40.52 30.30 -3.02
CA PRO A 66 -41.86 30.20 -2.48
C PRO A 66 -41.93 31.04 -1.18
N GLU A 67 -42.85 32.00 -1.16
CA GLU A 67 -43.17 32.83 0.01
C GLU A 67 -43.58 31.96 1.22
N VAL A 68 -42.83 32.02 2.32
CA VAL A 68 -43.19 31.37 3.60
C VAL A 68 -43.28 32.38 4.73
N ASN A 69 -44.52 32.88 4.89
CA ASN A 69 -45.24 33.23 6.11
C ASN A 69 -44.44 33.64 7.38
N ASN A 70 -44.76 34.84 7.88
CA ASN A 70 -44.24 35.41 9.11
C ASN A 70 -44.81 34.75 10.38
N ALA A 71 -43.95 34.20 11.24
CA ALA A 71 -44.27 33.84 12.63
C ALA A 71 -43.04 34.10 13.56
N PRO A 72 -43.23 34.38 14.86
CA PRO A 72 -42.35 35.33 15.56
C PRO A 72 -41.07 34.74 16.17
N LYS A 73 -40.03 35.59 16.25
CA LYS A 73 -38.82 35.39 17.06
C LYS A 73 -39.19 35.12 18.53
N GLN A 74 -38.69 34.03 19.11
CA GLN A 74 -38.57 33.92 20.56
C GLN A 74 -37.19 34.42 21.00
N GLN A 75 -37.19 35.36 21.95
CA GLN A 75 -36.00 35.94 22.54
C GLN A 75 -35.44 35.07 23.67
N MET A 76 -34.10 35.10 23.76
CA MET A 76 -33.32 35.19 25.00
C MET A 76 -33.76 34.31 26.20
N ALA A 77 -33.04 33.21 26.38
CA ALA A 77 -32.68 32.75 27.72
C ALA A 77 -31.21 33.11 27.97
N THR A 78 -30.97 34.31 28.50
CA THR A 78 -29.67 34.67 29.09
C THR A 78 -29.36 33.69 30.21
N ARG A 79 -28.28 32.92 30.09
CA ARG A 79 -27.67 32.23 31.22
C ARG A 79 -26.22 32.65 31.36
N GLU A 80 -26.09 33.72 32.15
CA GLU A 80 -25.00 34.02 33.07
C GLU A 80 -23.64 33.35 32.81
N GLU A 81 -22.74 34.19 32.33
CA GLU A 81 -21.30 33.95 32.24
C GLU A 81 -20.73 33.68 33.65
N VAL A 82 -20.17 32.48 33.84
CA VAL A 82 -19.32 32.16 34.99
C VAL A 82 -17.95 31.83 34.44
N GLU A 83 -17.06 32.82 34.51
CA GLU A 83 -15.64 32.70 34.22
C GLU A 83 -14.93 31.95 35.35
N PRO A 84 -14.33 30.77 35.12
CA PRO A 84 -13.33 30.23 36.01
C PRO A 84 -11.97 30.86 35.69
N GLU A 85 -11.56 31.73 36.60
CA GLU A 85 -10.25 32.37 36.76
C GLU A 85 -9.05 31.54 36.25
N VAL A 86 -8.14 32.21 35.54
CA VAL A 86 -6.90 31.66 34.99
C VAL A 86 -5.94 31.26 36.11
N VAL A 87 -5.98 30.01 36.55
CA VAL A 87 -4.95 29.42 37.41
C VAL A 87 -3.78 28.91 36.56
N GLU A 88 -2.86 29.85 36.32
CA GLU A 88 -1.43 29.71 36.06
C GLU A 88 -0.87 28.33 35.63
N LYS A 89 -0.45 28.29 34.37
CA LYS A 89 0.34 27.21 33.75
C LYS A 89 1.75 27.15 34.34
N ILE A 90 1.96 26.36 35.40
CA ILE A 90 3.31 25.95 35.83
C ILE A 90 3.67 24.61 35.18
N GLU A 91 4.54 24.67 34.16
CA GLU A 91 5.12 23.49 33.52
C GLU A 91 6.07 22.75 34.47
N LYS A 92 5.68 21.54 34.89
CA LYS A 92 6.63 20.53 35.38
C LYS A 92 6.89 19.50 34.28
N LEU A 93 8.03 19.65 33.61
CA LEU A 93 8.57 18.62 32.71
C LEU A 93 8.79 17.32 33.50
N PRO A 94 8.42 16.14 32.97
CA PRO A 94 8.83 14.88 33.55
C PRO A 94 10.33 14.67 33.31
N GLN A 95 11.14 14.69 34.38
CA GLN A 95 12.54 14.28 34.31
C GLN A 95 12.62 12.76 34.17
N THR A 96 13.21 12.28 33.07
CA THR A 96 13.52 10.86 32.88
C THR A 96 14.67 10.44 33.81
N PRO A 97 14.53 9.37 34.62
CA PRO A 97 15.67 8.79 35.32
C PRO A 97 16.60 8.11 34.32
N LEU A 98 17.81 8.64 34.17
CA LEU A 98 18.89 7.99 33.44
C LEU A 98 19.50 6.90 34.33
N VAL A 99 19.33 5.63 33.96
CA VAL A 99 20.03 4.50 34.60
C VAL A 99 20.56 3.57 33.52
N ASP A 100 21.87 3.64 33.27
CA ASP A 100 22.63 2.60 32.60
C ASP A 100 23.75 2.13 33.53
N ASN A 101 23.53 0.97 34.15
CA ASN A 101 24.59 0.10 34.65
C ASN A 101 24.11 -1.35 34.61
N GLY A 102 24.42 -2.04 33.52
CA GLY A 102 23.94 -3.40 33.29
C GLY A 102 24.35 -4.41 34.36
N THR A 103 23.41 -5.24 34.79
CA THR A 103 23.65 -6.60 35.31
C THR A 103 22.38 -7.42 35.10
N LEU A 104 22.53 -8.61 34.50
CA LEU A 104 21.42 -9.54 34.25
C LEU A 104 21.00 -10.23 35.55
N THR A 105 19.85 -9.87 36.12
CA THR A 105 19.27 -10.61 37.26
C THR A 105 17.95 -11.28 36.88
N ARG A 106 18.02 -12.60 36.75
CA ARG A 106 16.90 -13.53 36.59
C ARG A 106 16.07 -13.56 37.88
N VAL A 107 14.78 -13.25 37.80
CA VAL A 107 13.79 -13.60 38.85
C VAL A 107 12.81 -14.62 38.27
N THR A 108 12.53 -15.68 39.03
CA THR A 108 11.63 -16.79 38.70
C THR A 108 10.74 -17.07 39.92
N GLU A 109 9.60 -17.73 39.69
CA GLU A 109 8.53 -18.05 40.66
C GLU A 109 7.61 -16.87 41.08
N LYS A 110 6.32 -17.07 41.42
CA LYS A 110 5.59 -18.33 41.75
C LYS A 110 4.09 -18.30 41.37
N LYS A 111 3.49 -19.49 41.21
CA LYS A 111 2.02 -19.72 41.06
C LYS A 111 1.24 -19.43 42.36
N ARG A 112 -0.01 -18.92 42.25
CA ARG A 112 -1.24 -19.56 42.79
C ARG A 112 -2.57 -18.83 42.44
N PRO A 113 -3.66 -19.56 42.10
CA PRO A 113 -5.07 -19.11 42.20
C PRO A 113 -5.65 -19.50 43.60
N PRO A 114 -6.98 -19.49 43.93
CA PRO A 114 -8.20 -19.12 43.17
C PRO A 114 -9.28 -18.29 43.96
N LYS A 115 -10.45 -17.99 43.35
CA LYS A 115 -11.77 -18.09 44.06
C LYS A 115 -13.01 -18.22 43.14
N LYS A 116 -14.06 -18.87 43.68
CA LYS A 116 -15.40 -19.25 43.13
C LYS A 116 -16.50 -18.59 44.00
N LYS A 117 -17.80 -18.48 43.68
CA LYS A 117 -18.75 -18.79 42.56
C LYS A 117 -19.84 -17.66 42.63
N PRO A 118 -21.16 -17.75 42.29
CA PRO A 118 -21.99 -18.74 41.56
C PRO A 118 -22.57 -18.16 40.23
N VAL A 119 -22.86 -18.92 39.17
CA VAL A 119 -23.99 -19.87 38.95
C VAL A 119 -25.38 -19.28 39.23
N GLN A 120 -26.14 -19.06 38.16
CA GLN A 120 -27.58 -19.31 38.11
C GLN A 120 -27.87 -20.23 36.92
N GLU A 121 -28.78 -21.18 37.13
CA GLU A 121 -29.19 -22.23 36.18
C GLU A 121 -30.69 -22.48 36.36
N LYS A 122 -31.53 -22.10 35.38
CA LYS A 122 -32.87 -22.63 35.03
C LYS A 122 -33.10 -22.21 33.56
N LYS A 123 -33.07 -23.06 32.52
CA LYS A 123 -33.79 -24.31 32.19
C LYS A 123 -35.20 -24.06 31.64
N MET A 124 -35.44 -24.59 30.43
CA MET A 124 -36.73 -24.92 29.80
C MET A 124 -37.60 -23.76 29.28
N VAL A 125 -37.80 -23.70 27.95
CA VAL A 125 -39.04 -24.08 27.24
C VAL A 125 -38.64 -24.53 25.82
N GLU A 126 -39.37 -25.50 25.28
CA GLU A 126 -39.18 -26.14 23.98
C GLU A 126 -40.22 -25.61 22.97
N GLU A 127 -40.18 -26.17 21.75
CA GLU A 127 -41.31 -26.23 20.80
C GLU A 127 -41.42 -25.12 19.75
N ALA A 128 -41.09 -25.50 18.51
CA ALA A 128 -41.58 -24.85 17.29
C ALA A 128 -43.00 -25.38 16.96
N PRO A 129 -43.74 -24.72 16.05
CA PRO A 129 -43.84 -25.40 14.76
C PRO A 129 -43.81 -24.47 13.53
N ALA A 130 -43.67 -25.14 12.38
CA ALA A 130 -43.61 -24.62 11.03
C ALA A 130 -44.75 -23.69 10.61
N SER A 131 -44.45 -22.84 9.61
CA SER A 131 -45.43 -22.41 8.61
C SER A 131 -44.91 -22.73 7.23
N THR A 132 -45.39 -23.85 6.67
CA THR A 132 -45.27 -24.18 5.25
C THR A 132 -46.48 -23.59 4.55
N GLN A 133 -46.27 -22.73 3.55
CA GLN A 133 -47.32 -22.38 2.57
C GLN A 133 -46.75 -22.44 1.16
N GLU A 134 -46.90 -23.62 0.57
CA GLU A 134 -46.86 -23.83 -0.87
C GLU A 134 -48.31 -24.00 -1.34
N SER A 135 -48.78 -23.11 -2.22
CA SER A 135 -50.06 -23.22 -2.91
C SER A 135 -49.97 -22.56 -4.29
N GLU A 136 -49.52 -23.38 -5.23
CA GLU A 136 -49.88 -23.40 -6.64
C GLU A 136 -51.04 -22.46 -7.07
N VAL A 137 -50.77 -21.60 -8.06
CA VAL A 137 -51.79 -21.10 -8.99
C VAL A 137 -51.32 -21.27 -10.43
N THR A 138 -51.83 -22.32 -11.07
CA THR A 138 -51.71 -22.52 -12.52
C THR A 138 -52.35 -21.35 -13.25
N SER A 139 -51.58 -20.60 -14.03
CA SER A 139 -52.12 -19.74 -15.09
C SER A 139 -51.48 -20.08 -16.43
N VAL A 140 -52.32 -20.33 -17.43
CA VAL A 140 -51.96 -20.85 -18.75
C VAL A 140 -51.12 -19.82 -19.50
N PRO A 141 -50.04 -20.22 -20.22
CA PRO A 141 -49.33 -19.28 -21.09
C PRO A 141 -50.24 -18.89 -22.25
N THR A 142 -50.71 -17.65 -22.25
CA THR A 142 -51.39 -17.11 -23.43
C THR A 142 -50.37 -17.06 -24.58
N SER A 143 -50.76 -17.55 -25.76
CA SER A 143 -49.89 -17.62 -26.92
C SER A 143 -49.75 -16.24 -27.57
N GLY A 144 -48.99 -15.36 -26.91
CA GLY A 144 -48.54 -14.09 -27.47
C GLY A 144 -47.25 -14.31 -28.25
N SER A 145 -47.22 -13.84 -29.50
CA SER A 145 -46.03 -13.90 -30.34
C SER A 145 -44.94 -12.97 -29.78
N ALA A 146 -44.15 -13.48 -28.83
CA ALA A 146 -42.90 -12.88 -28.43
C ALA A 146 -41.94 -13.01 -29.61
N SER A 147 -41.74 -11.91 -30.34
CA SER A 147 -40.61 -11.79 -31.24
C SER A 147 -39.36 -12.05 -30.42
N ASN A 148 -38.70 -13.18 -30.66
CA ASN A 148 -37.41 -13.50 -30.06
C ASN A 148 -36.34 -12.59 -30.66
N SER A 149 -36.38 -11.31 -30.27
CA SER A 149 -35.21 -10.44 -30.23
C SER A 149 -34.28 -10.97 -29.13
N SER A 150 -33.74 -12.17 -29.34
CA SER A 150 -32.47 -12.55 -28.77
C SER A 150 -31.45 -11.58 -29.37
N ALA A 151 -31.24 -10.47 -28.66
CA ALA A 151 -30.07 -9.64 -28.86
C ALA A 151 -28.89 -10.58 -28.69
N ASN A 152 -28.29 -10.96 -29.83
CA ASN A 152 -27.14 -11.82 -29.83
C ASN A 152 -26.01 -10.99 -29.22
N PHE A 153 -25.78 -11.15 -27.91
CA PHE A 153 -24.59 -10.61 -27.23
C PHE A 153 -23.36 -11.43 -27.63
N SER A 154 -23.20 -11.65 -28.94
CA SER A 154 -21.93 -11.90 -29.59
C SER A 154 -21.12 -10.61 -29.46
N SER A 155 -20.51 -10.41 -28.29
CA SER A 155 -19.58 -9.33 -28.02
C SER A 155 -18.36 -9.47 -28.92
N SER A 156 -18.45 -8.96 -30.14
CA SER A 156 -17.33 -8.78 -31.08
C SER A 156 -16.31 -7.72 -30.61
N ALA A 157 -16.41 -7.30 -29.34
CA ALA A 157 -15.36 -6.60 -28.60
C ALA A 157 -14.15 -7.50 -28.27
N ALA A 158 -14.21 -8.80 -28.57
CA ALA A 158 -13.02 -9.65 -28.73
C ALA A 158 -12.26 -9.33 -30.03
N ALA A 159 -12.05 -8.05 -30.33
CA ALA A 159 -10.88 -7.66 -31.10
C ALA A 159 -9.66 -8.20 -30.32
N PRO A 160 -8.70 -8.90 -30.96
CA PRO A 160 -7.55 -9.43 -30.24
C PRO A 160 -6.74 -8.25 -29.69
N VAL A 161 -6.93 -7.98 -28.40
CA VAL A 161 -6.00 -7.17 -27.62
C VAL A 161 -4.62 -7.76 -27.87
N SER A 162 -3.73 -6.94 -28.44
CA SER A 162 -2.40 -7.37 -28.86
C SER A 162 -1.73 -8.16 -27.73
N GLY A 163 -1.14 -9.31 -28.06
CA GLY A 163 -0.87 -10.39 -27.10
C GLY A 163 -0.17 -9.97 -25.80
N HIS A 164 0.64 -8.91 -25.84
CA HIS A 164 1.17 -8.20 -24.68
C HIS A 164 0.10 -7.83 -23.65
N HIS A 165 -0.82 -6.92 -23.98
CA HIS A 165 -1.79 -6.37 -23.04
C HIS A 165 -2.83 -7.40 -22.58
N GLY A 166 -3.13 -8.41 -23.41
CA GLY A 166 -4.00 -9.53 -23.03
C GLY A 166 -3.35 -10.39 -21.95
N TRP A 167 -2.12 -10.85 -22.19
CA TRP A 167 -1.37 -11.66 -21.24
C TRP A 167 -1.09 -10.93 -19.92
N GLU A 168 -0.66 -9.66 -19.96
CA GLU A 168 -0.48 -8.84 -18.75
C GLU A 168 -1.75 -8.75 -17.92
N SER A 169 -2.91 -8.56 -18.56
CA SER A 169 -4.20 -8.48 -17.88
C SER A 169 -4.57 -9.80 -17.19
N GLU A 170 -4.28 -10.94 -17.81
CA GLU A 170 -4.47 -12.26 -17.19
C GLU A 170 -3.52 -12.49 -16.00
N VAL A 171 -2.25 -12.10 -16.12
CA VAL A 171 -1.28 -12.12 -15.01
C VAL A 171 -1.79 -11.27 -13.85
N HIS A 172 -2.22 -10.03 -14.11
CA HIS A 172 -2.78 -9.13 -13.10
C HIS A 172 -4.04 -9.69 -12.45
N GLN A 173 -4.96 -10.29 -13.22
CA GLN A 173 -6.15 -10.93 -12.67
C GLN A 173 -5.78 -12.11 -11.75
N ARG A 174 -4.77 -12.91 -12.12
CA ARG A 174 -4.30 -14.04 -11.31
C ARG A 174 -3.59 -13.58 -10.03
N LEU A 175 -2.82 -12.51 -10.11
CA LEU A 175 -2.22 -11.85 -8.93
C LEU A 175 -3.29 -11.28 -8.00
N ALA A 176 -4.34 -10.64 -8.53
CA ALA A 176 -5.46 -10.14 -7.74
C ALA A 176 -6.20 -11.27 -6.99
N LYS A 177 -6.40 -12.43 -7.64
CA LYS A 177 -6.97 -13.64 -7.02
C LYS A 177 -6.07 -14.25 -5.94
N ALA A 178 -4.74 -14.11 -6.05
CA ALA A 178 -3.77 -14.66 -5.09
C ALA A 178 -3.42 -13.69 -3.93
N LYS A 179 -3.68 -12.39 -4.10
CA LYS A 179 -3.42 -11.32 -3.12
C LYS A 179 -4.11 -11.64 -1.80
N ARG A 180 -3.37 -11.48 -0.69
CA ARG A 180 -3.91 -11.50 0.67
C ARG A 180 -3.37 -10.30 1.43
N TYR A 181 -4.11 -9.84 2.43
CA TYR A 181 -3.68 -8.74 3.29
C TYR A 181 -3.18 -9.30 4.64
N PRO A 182 -1.94 -9.01 5.07
CA PRO A 182 -1.41 -9.52 6.33
C PRO A 182 -2.20 -9.00 7.55
N ARG A 183 -2.61 -9.89 8.45
CA ARG A 183 -3.39 -9.52 9.65
C ARG A 183 -2.71 -8.51 10.57
N ALA A 184 -1.37 -8.45 10.55
CA ALA A 184 -0.61 -7.42 11.26
C ALA A 184 -0.62 -6.06 10.53
N ALA A 185 -0.53 -6.03 9.19
CA ALA A 185 -0.68 -4.80 8.41
C ALA A 185 -2.09 -4.19 8.59
N LEU A 186 -3.14 -5.03 8.69
CA LEU A 186 -4.51 -4.59 8.97
C LEU A 186 -4.62 -3.83 10.30
N ARG A 187 -3.94 -4.30 11.36
CA ARG A 187 -3.95 -3.64 12.69
C ARG A 187 -3.37 -2.23 12.65
N PHE A 188 -2.38 -2.01 11.80
CA PHE A 188 -1.72 -0.71 11.61
C PHE A 188 -2.26 0.08 10.40
N ARG A 189 -3.31 -0.42 9.73
CA ARG A 189 -3.89 0.15 8.49
C ARG A 189 -2.84 0.47 7.42
N SER A 190 -1.78 -0.35 7.33
CA SER A 190 -0.61 -0.06 6.49
C SER A 190 -0.93 -0.28 5.00
N THR A 191 -1.06 0.81 4.25
CA THR A 191 -1.27 0.78 2.79
C THR A 191 0.03 1.02 2.02
N GLY A 192 0.03 0.71 0.73
CA GLY A 192 1.14 0.99 -0.18
C GLY A 192 1.13 0.15 -1.44
N VAL A 193 2.10 0.38 -2.33
CA VAL A 193 2.27 -0.40 -3.57
C VAL A 193 3.68 -0.98 -3.61
N SER A 194 3.80 -2.31 -3.59
CA SER A 194 5.09 -2.99 -3.82
C SER A 194 5.24 -3.24 -5.32
N GLN A 195 6.34 -2.81 -5.93
CA GLN A 195 6.66 -3.16 -7.33
C GLN A 195 7.57 -4.38 -7.34
N VAL A 196 7.09 -5.49 -7.88
CA VAL A 196 7.84 -6.75 -7.94
C VAL A 196 8.18 -7.08 -9.39
N LYS A 197 9.48 -7.20 -9.70
CA LYS A 197 9.94 -7.76 -10.96
C LYS A 197 9.77 -9.28 -10.90
N ILE A 198 9.14 -9.84 -11.92
CA ILE A 198 8.96 -11.27 -12.09
C ILE A 198 9.56 -11.68 -13.43
N ILE A 199 10.21 -12.84 -13.45
CA ILE A 199 10.66 -13.49 -14.68
C ILE A 199 9.88 -14.80 -14.80
N VAL A 200 9.20 -14.98 -15.92
CA VAL A 200 8.35 -16.13 -16.22
C VAL A 200 8.93 -16.84 -17.45
N ASP A 201 8.93 -18.18 -17.48
CA ASP A 201 9.35 -18.93 -18.68
C ASP A 201 8.22 -19.09 -19.70
N ASN A 202 8.53 -19.68 -20.86
CA ASN A 202 7.54 -19.88 -21.92
C ASN A 202 6.41 -20.86 -21.52
N GLN A 203 6.52 -21.58 -20.41
CA GLN A 203 5.48 -22.46 -19.87
C GLN A 203 4.63 -21.78 -18.78
N GLY A 204 4.89 -20.52 -18.46
CA GLY A 204 4.20 -19.78 -17.39
C GLY A 204 4.76 -20.02 -15.98
N GLN A 205 5.87 -20.75 -15.83
CA GLN A 205 6.47 -20.97 -14.50
C GLN A 205 7.27 -19.75 -14.03
N LEU A 206 7.20 -19.48 -12.73
CA LEU A 206 7.97 -18.41 -12.10
C LEU A 206 9.44 -18.82 -11.98
N VAL A 207 10.32 -18.16 -12.73
CA VAL A 207 11.78 -18.36 -12.69
C VAL A 207 12.40 -17.60 -11.52
N SER A 208 11.96 -16.35 -11.30
CA SER A 208 12.42 -15.51 -10.18
C SER A 208 11.45 -14.37 -9.89
N ALA A 209 11.40 -13.94 -8.63
CA ALA A 209 10.70 -12.72 -8.20
C ALA A 209 11.62 -11.87 -7.30
N SER A 210 11.71 -10.57 -7.57
CA SER A 210 12.51 -9.63 -6.78
C SER A 210 11.79 -8.29 -6.59
N LEU A 211 11.97 -7.68 -5.42
CA LEU A 211 11.38 -6.37 -5.11
C LEU A 211 12.19 -5.28 -5.82
N VAL A 212 11.54 -4.47 -6.66
CA VAL A 212 12.13 -3.30 -7.32
C VAL A 212 11.88 -2.04 -6.50
N ASN A 213 10.64 -1.88 -6.00
CA ASN A 213 10.27 -0.76 -5.16
C ASN A 213 9.43 -1.25 -3.96
N SER A 214 9.75 -0.73 -2.77
CA SER A 214 9.05 -1.06 -1.53
C SER A 214 7.76 -0.25 -1.41
N SER A 215 6.74 -0.88 -0.82
CA SER A 215 5.51 -0.22 -0.36
C SER A 215 5.72 0.76 0.81
N GLY A 216 6.92 0.82 1.38
CA GLY A 216 7.23 1.54 2.62
C GLY A 216 7.14 0.68 3.87
N THR A 217 6.60 -0.55 3.81
CA THR A 217 6.60 -1.48 4.95
C THR A 217 7.03 -2.91 4.57
N LYS A 218 8.00 -3.44 5.33
CA LYS A 218 8.55 -4.80 5.11
C LYS A 218 7.51 -5.92 5.20
N ILE A 219 6.34 -5.67 5.81
CA ILE A 219 5.30 -6.68 5.96
C ILE A 219 4.43 -6.82 4.70
N LEU A 220 4.14 -5.71 4.02
CA LEU A 220 3.48 -5.72 2.72
C LEU A 220 4.43 -6.23 1.64
N ASP A 221 5.70 -5.81 1.65
CA ASP A 221 6.70 -6.27 0.68
C ASP A 221 6.91 -7.79 0.71
N LYS A 222 6.91 -8.39 1.91
CA LYS A 222 6.96 -9.85 2.08
C LYS A 222 5.71 -10.54 1.52
N GLU A 223 4.52 -9.97 1.75
CA GLU A 223 3.28 -10.54 1.22
C GLU A 223 3.14 -10.32 -0.30
N ALA A 224 3.72 -9.26 -0.86
CA ALA A 224 3.81 -9.05 -2.30
C ALA A 224 4.60 -10.19 -2.97
N LEU A 225 5.80 -10.49 -2.45
CA LEU A 225 6.61 -11.62 -2.92
C LEU A 225 5.88 -12.97 -2.71
N ALA A 226 5.24 -13.18 -1.56
CA ALA A 226 4.44 -14.37 -1.30
C ALA A 226 3.19 -14.48 -2.21
N THR A 227 2.62 -13.34 -2.63
CA THR A 227 1.50 -13.28 -3.59
C THR A 227 1.96 -13.72 -4.98
N ILE A 228 3.13 -13.26 -5.46
CA ILE A 228 3.72 -13.76 -6.72
C ILE A 228 3.91 -15.29 -6.66
N GLN A 229 4.55 -15.79 -5.60
CA GLN A 229 4.83 -17.22 -5.43
C GLN A 229 3.55 -18.06 -5.39
N ARG A 230 2.48 -17.54 -4.77
CA ARG A 230 1.16 -18.20 -4.66
C ARG A 230 0.34 -18.14 -5.96
N ALA A 231 0.59 -17.14 -6.82
CA ALA A 231 -0.10 -17.01 -8.10
C ALA A 231 0.46 -17.96 -9.18
N ALA A 232 1.71 -18.41 -9.04
CA ALA A 232 2.35 -19.35 -9.95
C ALA A 232 1.60 -20.70 -10.00
N PRO A 233 1.54 -21.39 -11.17
CA PRO A 233 2.01 -20.94 -12.49
C PRO A 233 1.17 -19.79 -13.04
N PHE A 234 1.77 -18.91 -13.83
CA PHE A 234 1.14 -17.83 -14.58
C PHE A 234 0.57 -18.32 -15.92
N PRO A 235 -0.31 -17.55 -16.60
CA PRO A 235 -0.69 -17.84 -17.99
C PRO A 235 0.54 -17.90 -18.91
N MET A 236 0.47 -18.75 -19.93
CA MET A 236 1.52 -18.92 -20.93
C MET A 236 1.75 -17.61 -21.70
N PRO A 237 2.97 -17.05 -21.69
CA PRO A 237 3.26 -15.82 -22.44
C PRO A 237 3.25 -16.06 -23.95
N PRO A 238 2.70 -15.13 -24.75
CA PRO A 238 2.76 -15.23 -26.21
C PRO A 238 4.21 -15.08 -26.71
N GLU A 239 4.53 -15.80 -27.79
CA GLU A 239 5.90 -15.92 -28.32
C GLU A 239 6.55 -14.56 -28.66
N SER A 240 5.74 -13.56 -29.04
CA SER A 240 6.21 -12.20 -29.33
C SER A 240 6.81 -11.45 -28.14
N LEU A 241 6.66 -11.95 -26.91
CA LEU A 241 7.22 -11.35 -25.69
C LEU A 241 8.46 -12.07 -25.18
N LEU A 242 8.82 -13.21 -25.77
CA LEU A 242 9.86 -14.08 -25.25
C LEU A 242 11.26 -13.59 -25.63
N ALA A 243 11.95 -12.98 -24.68
CA ALA A 243 13.39 -12.78 -24.75
C ALA A 243 14.10 -14.01 -24.20
N ASN A 244 14.82 -14.76 -25.04
CA ASN A 244 15.55 -15.97 -24.67
C ASN A 244 14.67 -17.04 -23.97
N GLY A 245 13.41 -17.20 -24.41
CA GLY A 245 12.46 -18.15 -23.85
C GLY A 245 11.88 -17.77 -22.48
N LYS A 246 12.02 -16.49 -22.08
CA LYS A 246 11.47 -15.92 -20.85
C LYS A 246 10.84 -14.55 -21.12
N VAL A 247 9.96 -14.11 -20.25
CA VAL A 247 9.40 -12.75 -20.23
C VAL A 247 9.68 -12.11 -18.87
N GLU A 248 10.02 -10.82 -18.86
CA GLU A 248 10.19 -10.02 -17.66
C GLU A 248 9.02 -9.02 -17.54
N LEU A 249 8.39 -8.98 -16.37
CA LEU A 249 7.28 -8.06 -16.07
C LEU A 249 7.53 -7.39 -14.71
N ILE A 250 7.17 -6.11 -14.57
CA ILE A 250 7.12 -5.43 -13.27
C ILE A 250 5.65 -5.33 -12.84
N ALA A 251 5.25 -6.17 -11.88
CA ALA A 251 3.90 -6.22 -11.36
C ALA A 251 3.74 -5.31 -10.12
N PRO A 252 2.97 -4.20 -10.20
CA PRO A 252 2.51 -3.48 -9.01
C PRO A 252 1.50 -4.31 -8.21
N ILE A 253 1.80 -4.57 -6.94
CA ILE A 253 0.89 -5.17 -5.96
C ILE A 253 0.40 -4.07 -5.03
N VAL A 254 -0.86 -3.66 -5.21
CA VAL A 254 -1.51 -2.58 -4.44
C VAL A 254 -2.17 -3.14 -3.17
N PHE A 255 -1.85 -2.56 -2.02
CA PHE A 255 -2.50 -2.82 -0.74
C PHE A 255 -3.21 -1.55 -0.25
N ASP A 256 -4.51 -1.50 -0.44
CA ASP A 256 -5.43 -0.50 0.13
C ASP A 256 -6.32 -1.15 1.20
N THR A 257 -6.90 -0.33 2.09
CA THR A 257 -7.82 -0.83 3.14
C THR A 257 -9.29 -0.90 2.70
N THR A 258 -9.58 -0.73 1.41
CA THR A 258 -10.94 -0.69 0.86
C THR A 258 -11.32 -2.02 0.18
N SER A 259 -10.31 -2.79 -0.27
CA SER A 259 -10.44 -4.07 -0.97
C SER A 259 -10.28 -5.33 -0.08
N ILE A 260 -10.70 -5.25 1.19
CA ILE A 260 -10.54 -6.32 2.21
C ILE A 260 -11.85 -7.06 2.47
#